data_AF-C5S0Q7-F1
#
_entry.id   AF-C5S0Q7-F1
#
_cell.length_a   1.000
_cell.length_b   1.000
_cell.length_c   1.000
_cell.angle_alpha   90.00
_cell.angle_beta   90.00
_cell.angle_gamma   90.00
#
_symmetry.space_group_name_H-M   'P 1'
#
loop_
_entity.id
_entity.type
_entity.pdbx_description
1 polymer ?
#
loop_
_entity_poly.entity_id
_entity_poly.type
_entity_poly.pdbx_seq_one_letter_code
_entity_poly.pdbx_strand_id
1 'polypeptide(L)' 'MKKIVLLLLGVLTITACSQSKNIYFNGAEGSHSGIRYSSTDKEFSLNP' A
#
# COMPACT_ATOMS: atom_id res chain seq x y z
N MET A 1 17.05 0.70 28.17
CA MET A 1 15.92 -0.18 27.84
C MET A 1 14.79 0.55 27.08
N LYS A 2 14.09 1.54 27.68
CA LYS A 2 12.91 2.21 27.05
C LYS A 2 13.16 2.85 25.67
N LYS A 3 14.35 3.43 25.45
CA LYS A 3 14.72 4.05 24.16
C LYS A 3 14.81 3.04 23.02
N ILE A 4 15.30 1.82 23.29
CA ILE A 4 15.44 0.75 22.30
C ILE A 4 14.05 0.25 21.88
N VAL A 5 13.14 0.10 22.85
CA VAL A 5 11.75 -0.30 22.60
C VAL A 5 11.04 0.73 21.73
N LEU A 6 11.18 2.03 22.03
CA LEU A 6 10.63 3.11 21.21
C LEU A 6 11.19 3.13 19.78
N LEU A 7 12.49 2.88 19.63
CA LEU A 7 13.14 2.83 18.32
C LEU A 7 12.64 1.64 17.50
N LEU A 8 12.51 0.46 18.11
CA LEU A 8 11.92 -0.72 17.48
C LEU A 8 10.47 -0.48 17.05
N LEU A 9 9.66 0.11 17.93
CA LEU A 9 8.27 0.50 17.61
C LEU A 9 8.22 1.46 16.43
N GLY A 10 9.11 2.46 16.37
CA GLY A 10 9.19 3.40 15.26
C GLY A 10 9.55 2.73 13.93
N VAL A 11 10.50 1.80 13.93
CA VAL A 11 10.86 1.07 12.71
C VAL A 11 9.69 0.19 12.25
N LEU A 12 9.08 -0.55 13.17
CA LEU A 12 7.95 -1.43 12.87
C LEU A 12 6.76 -0.66 12.27
N THR A 13 6.41 0.50 12.83
CA THR A 13 5.30 1.33 12.31
C THR A 13 5.61 1.89 10.92
N ILE A 14 6.83 2.37 10.67
CA ILE A 14 7.23 2.86 9.34
C ILE A 14 7.13 1.72 8.31
N THR A 15 7.63 0.52 8.65
CA THR A 15 7.60 -0.63 7.72
C THR A 15 6.20 -1.14 7.42
N ALA A 16 5.28 -1.11 8.40
CA ALA A 16 3.89 -1.51 8.19
C ALA A 16 3.13 -0.53 7.29
N CYS A 17 3.46 0.77 7.39
CA CYS A 17 2.79 1.82 6.63
C CYS A 17 3.42 2.10 5.25
N SER A 18 4.58 1.52 4.93
CA SER A 18 5.26 1.72 3.64
C SER A 18 4.85 0.71 2.56
N GLN A 19 3.83 -0.11 2.83
CA GLN A 19 3.38 -1.12 1.87
C GLN A 19 2.90 -0.47 0.56
N SER A 20 3.39 -1.00 -0.55
CA SER A 20 3.04 -0.49 -1.88
C SER A 20 1.55 -0.77 -2.15
N LYS A 21 0.75 0.29 -2.30
CA LYS A 21 -0.68 0.18 -2.60
C LYS A 21 -0.92 0.30 -4.11
N ASN A 22 -1.91 -0.43 -4.62
CA ASN A 22 -2.40 -0.26 -5.99
C ASN A 22 -2.97 1.16 -6.19
N ILE A 23 -2.82 1.68 -7.40
CA ILE A 23 -3.36 2.99 -7.80
C ILE A 23 -4.62 2.75 -8.63
N TYR A 24 -5.69 3.47 -8.34
CA TYR A 24 -6.96 3.34 -9.03
C TYR A 24 -7.27 4.65 -9.76
N PHE A 25 -7.49 4.56 -11.07
CA PHE A 25 -7.87 5.68 -11.93
C PHE A 25 -9.36 5.59 -12.24
N ASN A 26 -10.11 6.64 -11.90
CA ASN A 26 -11.57 6.70 -12.09
C ASN A 26 -12.31 5.51 -11.43
N GLY A 27 -11.83 5.11 -10.26
CA GLY A 27 -12.36 4.00 -9.48
C GLY A 27 -11.74 3.96 -8.10
N ALA A 28 -12.16 3.00 -7.31
CA ALA A 28 -11.59 2.70 -6.01
C ALA A 28 -11.42 1.18 -5.87
N GLU A 29 -10.67 0.78 -4.87
CA GLU A 29 -10.55 -0.62 -4.49
C GLU A 29 -11.94 -1.23 -4.24
N GLY A 30 -12.28 -2.29 -4.98
CA GLY A 30 -13.58 -2.97 -4.91
C GLY A 30 -14.73 -2.26 -5.64
N SER A 31 -14.48 -1.18 -6.40
CA SER A 31 -15.53 -0.48 -7.14
C SER A 31 -15.90 -1.14 -8.49
N HIS A 32 -15.11 -2.11 -8.97
CA HIS A 32 -15.29 -2.77 -10.27
C HIS A 32 -15.39 -1.78 -11.45
N SER A 33 -14.78 -0.61 -11.30
CA SER A 33 -14.83 0.48 -12.27
C SER A 33 -13.45 1.11 -12.45
N GLY A 34 -13.19 1.61 -13.66
CA GLY A 34 -11.93 2.28 -13.98
C GLY A 34 -10.76 1.32 -14.20
N ILE A 35 -9.55 1.84 -14.06
CA ILE A 35 -8.29 1.12 -14.31
C ILE A 35 -7.50 1.02 -13.01
N ARG A 36 -6.95 -0.16 -12.74
CA ARG A 36 -6.05 -0.43 -11.63
C ARG A 36 -4.62 -0.54 -12.14
N TYR A 37 -3.68 0.16 -11.50
CA TYR A 37 -2.26 -0.12 -11.61
C TYR A 37 -1.82 -0.95 -10.41
N SER A 38 -1.34 -2.18 -10.67
CA SER A 38 -0.76 -3.05 -9.64
C SER A 38 0.63 -2.54 -9.30
N SER A 39 0.82 -2.03 -8.09
CA SER A 39 2.15 -1.59 -7.67
C SER A 39 3.08 -2.76 -7.33
N THR A 40 2.53 -3.97 -7.17
CA THR A 40 3.30 -5.21 -7.00
C THR A 40 3.83 -5.71 -8.34
N ASP A 41 2.93 -5.88 -9.32
CA ASP A 41 3.26 -6.52 -10.60
C ASP A 41 3.74 -5.50 -11.65
N LYS A 42 3.59 -4.20 -11.37
CA LYS A 42 3.92 -3.07 -12.25
C LYS A 42 3.13 -3.04 -13.56
N GLU A 43 1.87 -3.49 -13.50
CA GLU A 43 1.00 -3.62 -14.68
C GLU A 43 -0.32 -2.85 -14.52
N PHE A 44 -0.91 -2.46 -15.65
CA PHE A 44 -2.25 -1.88 -15.72
C PHE A 44 -3.27 -2.95 -16.07
N SER A 45 -4.42 -2.95 -15.39
CA SER A 45 -5.54 -3.83 -15.67
C SER A 45 -6.86 -3.09 -15.51
N LEU A 46 -7.96 -3.67 -16.00
CA LEU A 46 -9.28 -3.26 -15.52
C LEU A 46 -9.34 -3.48 -14.00
N ASN A 47 -10.04 -2.58 -13.31
CA ASN A 47 -10.33 -2.77 -11.90
C ASN A 47 -11.26 -3.98 -11.77
N PRO A 48 -10.80 -5.08 -11.13
CA PRO A 48 -11.58 -6.31 -11.05
C PRO A 48 -12.85 -6.14 -10.22
#